data_AF-A0A8T0Z0R1-F1
#
_entry.id   AF-A0A8T0Z0R1-F1
#
_cell.length_a   1.000
_cell.length_b   1.000
_cell.length_c   1.000
_cell.angle_alpha   90.00
_cell.angle_beta   90.00
_cell.angle_gamma   90.00
#
_symmetry.space_group_name_H-M   'P 1'
#
loop_
_entity.id
_entity.type
_entity.pdbx_description
1 polymer ?
#
loop_
_entity_poly.entity_id
_entity_poly.type
_entity_poly.pdbx_seq_one_letter_code
_entity_poly.pdbx_strand_id
1 'polypeptide(L)'
;MSSWRSTRSHWSHHFPTLDRQGKPQVMSGRGNGSHGRGQGGAARHRKVIRDDIQFITRPAIRRVARRAGVIPISGFVYHETRAVLRMFLVNLIH
;
A
#
# COMPACT_ATOMS: atom_id res chain seq x y z
N MET A 1 37.27 41.99 -18.12
CA MET A 1 35.91 41.43 -18.30
C MET A 1 35.38 41.04 -16.92
N SER A 2 34.41 41.74 -16.33
CA SER A 2 32.96 41.56 -16.51
C SER A 2 32.52 40.13 -16.10
N SER A 3 31.53 39.82 -15.26
CA SER A 3 30.59 40.56 -14.42
C SER A 3 29.70 39.47 -13.70
N TRP A 4 29.12 39.77 -12.52
CA TRP A 4 27.85 39.23 -11.95
C TRP A 4 27.69 37.82 -11.31
N ARG A 5 27.65 37.86 -9.97
CA ARG A 5 26.71 37.32 -8.94
C ARG A 5 25.38 36.60 -9.36
N SER A 6 24.97 35.65 -8.48
CA SER A 6 23.60 35.32 -7.97
C SER A 6 22.69 34.39 -8.80
N THR A 7 22.09 33.31 -8.28
CA THR A 7 21.08 33.23 -7.20
C THR A 7 20.99 31.79 -6.64
N ARG A 8 21.18 31.58 -5.33
CA ARG A 8 20.18 31.53 -4.24
C ARG A 8 19.36 30.22 -4.18
N SER A 9 19.89 29.25 -3.43
CA SER A 9 19.12 28.14 -2.84
C SER A 9 18.71 28.54 -1.42
N HIS A 10 17.42 28.53 -1.12
CA HIS A 10 16.87 28.74 0.22
C HIS A 10 16.13 27.45 0.64
N TRP A 11 16.27 27.14 1.94
CA TRP A 11 15.39 26.36 2.81
C TRP A 11 15.90 24.97 3.15
N SER A 12 15.87 24.49 4.40
CA SER A 12 15.76 25.10 5.73
C SER A 12 16.06 23.97 6.72
N HIS A 13 17.01 24.16 7.64
CA HIS A 13 17.28 23.19 8.69
C HIS A 13 16.24 23.38 9.81
N HIS A 14 15.43 22.36 10.08
CA HIS A 14 14.55 22.32 11.25
C HIS A 14 15.37 22.18 12.53
N PHE A 15 15.22 23.13 13.45
CA PHE A 15 15.80 23.05 14.80
C PHE A 15 14.84 22.34 15.75
N PRO A 16 15.33 21.43 16.63
CA PRO A 16 14.50 20.77 17.61
C PRO A 16 14.14 21.73 18.77
N THR A 17 12.91 21.63 19.26
CA THR A 17 12.44 22.36 20.44
C THR A 17 13.04 21.76 21.72
N LEU A 18 13.76 22.59 22.48
CA LEU A 18 14.30 22.23 23.80
C LEU A 18 13.23 22.42 24.89
N ASP A 19 13.29 21.61 25.94
CA ASP A 19 12.44 21.80 27.11
C ASP A 19 12.94 22.93 28.03
N ARG A 20 12.18 23.23 29.10
CA ARG A 20 12.48 24.33 30.04
C ARG A 20 13.81 24.15 30.81
N GLN A 21 14.45 22.98 30.74
CA GLN A 21 15.78 22.74 31.30
C GLN A 21 16.88 22.59 30.21
N GLY A 22 16.57 22.91 28.95
CA GLY A 22 17.54 22.98 27.85
C GLY A 22 18.01 21.61 27.36
N LYS A 23 17.27 20.53 27.63
CA LYS A 23 17.63 19.18 27.18
C LYS A 23 16.93 18.88 25.84
N PRO A 24 17.61 18.33 24.83
CA PRO A 24 16.94 17.83 23.64
C PRO A 24 16.06 16.64 24.03
N GLN A 25 14.75 16.71 23.74
CA GLN A 25 13.85 15.57 23.94
C GLN A 25 14.35 14.40 23.08
N VAL A 26 14.83 13.35 23.73
CA VAL A 26 15.17 12.08 23.08
C VAL A 26 13.87 11.52 22.51
N MET A 27 13.68 11.67 21.20
CA MET A 27 12.60 10.99 20.48
C MET A 27 12.79 9.50 20.70
N SER A 28 11.98 8.89 21.56
CA SER A 28 12.03 7.44 21.76
C SER A 28 11.73 6.79 20.41
N GLY A 29 12.78 6.18 19.83
CA GLY A 29 12.74 5.40 18.60
C GLY A 29 11.92 4.13 18.85
N ARG A 30 10.61 4.28 18.88
CA ARG A 30 9.65 3.19 18.87
C ARG A 30 8.36 3.75 18.31
N GLY A 31 8.26 3.69 16.99
CA GLY A 31 7.02 4.03 16.30
C GLY A 31 5.85 3.33 16.97
N ASN A 32 4.69 3.99 16.98
CA ASN A 32 3.42 3.50 17.49
C ASN A 32 3.01 2.18 16.81
N GLY A 33 3.67 1.09 17.20
CA GLY A 33 3.48 -0.29 16.78
C GLY A 33 2.69 -1.10 17.80
N SER A 34 1.90 -0.42 18.64
CA SER A 34 1.01 -1.04 19.63
C SER A 34 -0.40 -1.26 19.11
N HIS A 35 -0.58 -1.39 17.79
CA HIS A 35 -1.72 -2.18 17.28
C HIS A 35 -1.35 -3.66 17.42
N GLY A 36 -1.18 -4.08 18.68
CA GLY A 36 -1.10 -5.48 19.06
C GLY A 36 -2.33 -6.16 18.51
N ARG A 37 -2.13 -7.08 17.57
CA ARG A 37 -3.15 -8.03 17.12
C ARG A 37 -3.46 -8.97 18.29
N GLY A 38 -4.24 -8.46 19.22
CA GLY A 38 -4.58 -9.13 20.47
C GLY A 38 -5.95 -8.65 20.90
N GLN A 39 -6.98 -9.17 20.22
CA GLN A 39 -8.32 -9.37 20.76
C GLN A 39 -9.19 -10.10 19.73
N GLY A 40 -9.70 -11.26 20.13
CA GLY A 40 -10.78 -12.00 19.46
C GLY A 40 -10.34 -12.74 18.20
N GLY A 41 -10.37 -14.08 18.25
CA GLY A 41 -10.23 -14.91 17.06
C GLY A 41 -11.21 -14.43 15.99
N ALA A 42 -10.68 -13.91 14.89
CA ALA A 42 -11.49 -13.48 13.77
C ALA A 42 -12.43 -14.63 13.40
N ALA A 43 -13.73 -14.37 13.44
CA ALA A 43 -14.75 -15.36 13.12
C ALA A 43 -14.37 -16.02 11.80
N ARG A 44 -14.19 -17.35 11.84
CA ARG A 44 -13.92 -18.14 10.65
C ARG A 44 -15.18 -18.03 9.80
N HIS A 45 -15.11 -17.18 8.78
CA HIS A 45 -16.18 -17.07 7.80
C HIS A 45 -16.27 -18.44 7.12
N ARG A 46 -17.24 -19.26 7.55
CA ARG A 46 -17.57 -20.49 6.81
C ARG A 46 -17.88 -20.11 5.37
N LYS A 47 -17.47 -20.94 4.43
CA LYS A 47 -17.69 -20.69 3.01
C LYS A 47 -19.20 -20.63 2.77
N VAL A 48 -19.68 -19.47 2.34
CA VAL A 48 -21.05 -19.32 1.82
C VAL A 48 -20.95 -19.54 0.32
N ILE A 49 -21.71 -20.51 -0.21
CA ILE A 49 -21.73 -20.83 -1.64
C ILE A 49 -22.37 -19.65 -2.38
N ARG A 50 -21.58 -18.98 -3.22
CA ARG A 50 -21.99 -17.84 -4.04
C ARG A 50 -21.23 -17.86 -5.37
N ASP A 51 -21.55 -16.95 -6.27
CA ASP A 51 -20.73 -16.67 -7.45
C ASP A 51 -19.34 -16.17 -7.03
N ASP A 52 -18.42 -17.13 -6.89
CA ASP A 52 -17.08 -16.93 -6.33
C ASP A 52 -16.21 -15.98 -7.15
N ILE A 53 -16.55 -15.76 -8.41
CA ILE A 53 -15.73 -14.93 -9.29
C ILE A 53 -15.67 -13.44 -8.90
N GLN A 54 -16.73 -12.91 -8.28
CA GLN A 54 -16.74 -11.51 -7.81
C GLN A 54 -15.92 -11.37 -6.52
N PHE A 55 -15.73 -12.47 -5.81
CA PHE A 55 -14.83 -12.55 -4.65
C PHE A 55 -13.36 -12.36 -5.07
N ILE A 56 -13.04 -12.48 -6.36
CA ILE A 56 -11.80 -11.96 -6.92
C ILE A 56 -11.89 -10.44 -7.02
N THR A 57 -11.46 -9.80 -5.95
CA THR A 57 -11.55 -8.36 -5.75
C THR A 57 -10.49 -7.60 -6.57
N ARG A 58 -10.78 -6.32 -6.87
CA ARG A 58 -9.83 -5.42 -7.56
C ARG A 58 -8.43 -5.36 -6.90
N PRO A 59 -8.30 -5.37 -5.56
CA PRO A 59 -7.00 -5.48 -4.89
C PRO A 59 -6.27 -6.79 -5.18
N ALA A 60 -6.96 -7.92 -5.33
CA ALA A 60 -6.33 -9.20 -5.68
C ALA A 60 -5.71 -9.16 -7.07
N ILE A 61 -6.46 -8.66 -8.07
CA ILE A 61 -5.97 -8.47 -9.44
C ILE A 61 -4.79 -7.50 -9.45
N ARG A 62 -4.87 -6.41 -8.68
CA ARG A 62 -3.76 -5.46 -8.53
C ARG A 62 -2.52 -6.11 -7.94
N ARG A 63 -2.64 -6.97 -6.92
CA ARG A 63 -1.49 -7.69 -6.34
C ARG A 63 -0.80 -8.59 -7.37
N VAL A 64 -1.56 -9.31 -8.20
CA VAL A 64 -1.01 -10.14 -9.28
C VAL A 64 -0.29 -9.28 -10.32
N ALA A 65 -0.96 -8.22 -10.81
CA ALA A 65 -0.38 -7.28 -11.77
C ALA A 65 0.93 -6.68 -11.24
N ARG A 66 0.97 -6.26 -9.98
CA ARG A 66 2.20 -5.74 -9.36
C ARG A 66 3.32 -6.78 -9.30
N ARG A 67 3.03 -8.04 -8.98
CA ARG A 67 4.03 -9.13 -8.99
C ARG A 67 4.56 -9.41 -10.39
N ALA A 68 3.68 -9.33 -11.39
CA ALA A 68 4.03 -9.52 -12.80
C ALA A 68 4.73 -8.29 -13.43
N GLY A 69 5.05 -7.24 -12.65
CA GLY A 69 5.66 -6.02 -13.18
C GLY A 69 4.73 -5.17 -14.04
N VAL A 70 3.43 -5.45 -14.01
CA VAL A 70 2.42 -4.76 -14.81
C VAL A 70 2.15 -3.37 -14.22
N ILE A 71 2.34 -2.36 -15.06
CA ILE A 71 2.08 -0.94 -14.79
C ILE A 71 0.55 -0.67 -14.72
N PRO A 72 0.09 0.55 -14.36
CA PRO A 72 -1.32 0.80 -14.06
C PRO A 72 -2.27 0.33 -15.16
N ILE A 73 -3.33 -0.35 -14.74
CA ILE A 73 -4.29 -1.05 -15.59
C ILE A 73 -5.64 -0.35 -15.60
N SER A 74 -6.29 -0.33 -16.77
CA SER A 74 -7.60 0.29 -16.99
C SER A 74 -8.71 -0.41 -16.20
N GLY A 75 -9.83 0.29 -15.99
CA GLY A 75 -11.00 -0.26 -15.28
C GLY A 75 -11.57 -1.53 -15.92
N PHE A 76 -11.43 -1.66 -17.24
CA PHE A 76 -11.93 -2.80 -18.01
C PHE A 76 -11.20 -4.12 -17.66
N VAL A 77 -9.90 -4.04 -17.36
CA VAL A 77 -9.06 -5.20 -17.03
C VAL A 77 -9.62 -5.98 -15.84
N TYR A 78 -10.24 -5.32 -14.84
CA TYR A 78 -10.79 -6.02 -13.68
C TYR A 78 -11.93 -6.99 -14.04
N HIS A 79 -12.72 -6.66 -15.05
CA HIS A 79 -13.82 -7.50 -15.51
C HIS A 79 -13.31 -8.58 -16.47
N GLU A 80 -12.44 -8.20 -17.39
CA GLU A 80 -11.87 -9.11 -18.39
C GLU A 80 -11.05 -10.23 -17.73
N THR A 81 -10.20 -9.90 -16.76
CA THR A 81 -9.39 -10.90 -16.03
C THR A 81 -10.26 -11.92 -15.30
N ARG A 82 -11.44 -11.53 -14.83
CA ARG A 82 -12.39 -12.46 -14.21
C ARG A 82 -12.99 -13.42 -15.23
N ALA A 83 -13.33 -12.94 -16.42
CA ALA A 83 -13.85 -13.80 -17.49
C ALA A 83 -12.79 -14.82 -17.93
N VAL A 84 -11.57 -14.35 -18.20
CA VAL A 84 -10.43 -15.20 -18.57
C VAL A 84 -10.14 -16.24 -17.50
N LEU A 85 -10.14 -15.85 -16.23
CA LEU A 85 -9.86 -16.79 -15.14
C LEU A 85 -10.94 -17.86 -14.99
N ARG A 86 -12.23 -17.52 -15.18
CA ARG A 86 -13.30 -18.53 -15.20
C ARG A 86 -13.04 -19.56 -16.31
N MET A 87 -12.80 -19.09 -17.53
CA MET A 87 -12.57 -19.98 -18.68
C MET A 87 -11.36 -20.87 -18.46
N PHE A 88 -10.26 -20.32 -17.94
CA PHE A 88 -9.05 -21.07 -17.63
C PHE A 88 -9.30 -22.18 -16.60
N LEU A 89 -10.04 -21.88 -15.52
CA LEU A 89 -10.32 -22.85 -14.47
C LEU A 89 -11.30 -23.93 -14.91
N VAL A 90 -12.30 -23.57 -15.73
CA VAL A 90 -13.23 -24.55 -16.33
C VAL A 90 -12.42 -25.55 -17.16
N ASN A 91 -11.52 -25.07 -18.02
CA ASN A 91 -10.72 -25.95 -18.88
C ASN A 91 -9.67 -26.79 -18.15
N LEU A 92 -9.28 -26.41 -16.93
CA LEU A 92 -8.26 -27.12 -16.14
C LEU A 92 -8.83 -28.23 -15.25
N ILE A 93 -10.11 -28.11 -14.86
CA ILE A 93 -10.76 -29.00 -13.89
C ILE A 93 -11.70 -29.99 -14.61
N HIS A 94 -12.09 -29.72 -15.85
CA HIS A 94 -12.79 -30.65 -16.72
C HIS A 94 -11.84 -31.71 -17.27
#